data_AF-A0A3R8D6S9-F1
#
_entry.id   AF-A0A3R8D6S9-F1
#
_cell.length_a   1.000
_cell.length_b   1.000
_cell.length_c   1.000
_cell.angle_alpha   90.00
_cell.angle_beta   90.00
_cell.angle_gamma   90.00
#
_symmetry.space_group_name_H-M   'P 1'
#
loop_
_entity.id
_entity.type
_entity.pdbx_description
1 polymer ?
#
loop_
_entity_poly.entity_id
_entity_poly.type
_entity_poly.pdbx_seq_one_letter_code
_entity_poly.pdbx_strand_id
1 'polypeptide(L)'
;ATASFLRTLVPDASAVEIVVFEQHAILGGRIATFDYHGATIEAGGTVFLTGNEYIMQFTKALNLTLRIPGDTLSSPPQMGIFNGREIVFETSPISWWNTAKLMWRYGPTSLRAFRGVVNDLLTRFRRVYDLQAAGHAFADPADLLRAMGTFDIRICNPNVQVDLYHLTTVTLESKLAEAGVSPLLINELLAGITRVNYGQNTTMTALAGAVGLAGSGDDLRAVQGGNPLMIQGLLQLAQAIVHVNTKVNAIHTTPLQVDTSSGSFSCDAVVVATPLELSDVLLPLTVPKRPFQTTHATFVEGELRPAKFGLASVLSAGMILTVEDASIPFSSMGLQFQRLDAHKNNQTVSLFKVFSRSRWTDDDVNDWFLDGANVIKRFPWRAYPTYVAPETIPKFKLADGVYYVNAIESAASAMEMSAVGARNVALLVAKQLKERAKSSESVYEATRGAKAATDEL
;
A
#
# COMPACT_ATOMS: atom_id res chain seq x y z
N ALA A 1 -12.58 -1.98 2.17
CA ALA A 1 -12.75 -0.52 2.06
C ALA A 1 -13.96 -0.13 1.20
N THR A 2 -14.02 -0.46 -0.10
CA THR A 2 -15.12 -0.02 -0.99
C THR A 2 -16.50 -0.39 -0.46
N ALA A 3 -16.68 -1.64 -0.02
CA ALA A 3 -17.93 -2.11 0.60
C ALA A 3 -18.36 -1.22 1.79
N SER A 4 -17.43 -0.94 2.70
CA SER A 4 -17.70 -0.09 3.89
C SER A 4 -18.04 1.35 3.50
N PHE A 5 -17.33 1.95 2.56
CA PHE A 5 -17.67 3.29 2.07
C PHE A 5 -19.00 3.32 1.31
N LEU A 6 -19.30 2.31 0.50
CA LEU A 6 -20.55 2.25 -0.24
C LEU A 6 -21.74 2.18 0.72
N ARG A 7 -21.63 1.36 1.78
CA ARG A 7 -22.65 1.25 2.83
C ARG A 7 -22.97 2.61 3.49
N THR A 8 -22.01 3.51 3.64
CA THR A 8 -22.23 4.84 4.23
C THR A 8 -22.71 5.89 3.23
N LEU A 9 -22.60 5.62 1.91
CA LEU A 9 -22.99 6.54 0.84
C LEU A 9 -24.43 6.34 0.35
N VAL A 10 -25.02 5.19 0.66
CA VAL A 10 -26.40 4.84 0.28
C VAL A 10 -27.35 5.23 1.41
N PRO A 11 -28.45 5.97 1.14
CA PRO A 11 -29.34 6.48 2.18
C PRO A 11 -30.07 5.38 2.96
N ASP A 12 -30.41 4.29 2.27
CA ASP A 12 -31.05 3.12 2.85
C ASP A 12 -30.10 1.92 2.72
N ALA A 13 -29.63 1.41 3.86
CA ALA A 13 -28.74 0.26 3.90
C ALA A 13 -29.42 -1.01 3.38
N SER A 14 -30.74 -1.13 3.45
CA SER A 14 -31.47 -2.29 2.93
C SER A 14 -31.59 -2.26 1.40
N ALA A 15 -31.40 -1.10 0.78
CA ALA A 15 -31.53 -0.92 -0.67
C ALA A 15 -30.31 -1.43 -1.47
N VAL A 16 -29.22 -1.85 -0.80
CA VAL A 16 -28.01 -2.37 -1.48
C VAL A 16 -27.52 -3.64 -0.80
N GLU A 17 -27.55 -4.74 -1.55
CA GLU A 17 -26.86 -5.96 -1.20
C GLU A 17 -25.39 -5.87 -1.65
N ILE A 18 -24.45 -6.19 -0.75
CA ILE A 18 -23.01 -6.17 -1.06
C ILE A 18 -22.49 -7.59 -0.94
N VAL A 19 -22.11 -8.18 -2.06
CA VAL A 19 -21.51 -9.52 -2.13
C VAL A 19 -20.02 -9.39 -2.43
N VAL A 20 -19.19 -10.12 -1.69
CA VAL A 20 -17.73 -10.13 -1.84
C VAL A 20 -17.26 -11.56 -2.07
N PHE A 21 -16.56 -11.77 -3.19
CA PHE A 21 -15.94 -13.05 -3.52
C PHE A 21 -14.43 -13.00 -3.24
N GLU A 22 -13.93 -13.94 -2.44
CA GLU A 22 -12.51 -14.14 -2.18
C GLU A 22 -12.13 -15.57 -2.58
N GLN A 23 -11.11 -15.71 -3.41
CA GLN A 23 -10.69 -17.01 -3.93
C GLN A 23 -10.03 -17.88 -2.87
N HIS A 24 -9.47 -17.30 -1.80
CA HIS A 24 -8.84 -18.01 -0.71
C HIS A 24 -9.77 -18.17 0.50
N ALA A 25 -9.36 -18.99 1.47
CA ALA A 25 -10.05 -19.12 2.75
C ALA A 25 -9.84 -17.93 3.70
N ILE A 26 -8.81 -17.10 3.43
CA ILE A 26 -8.35 -16.04 4.32
C ILE A 26 -8.60 -14.67 3.68
N LEU A 27 -9.17 -13.76 4.47
CA LEU A 27 -9.40 -12.36 4.09
C LEU A 27 -8.18 -11.50 4.40
N GLY A 28 -7.93 -10.47 3.58
CA GLY A 28 -6.85 -9.49 3.82
C GLY A 28 -5.89 -9.32 2.65
N GLY A 29 -5.83 -10.28 1.73
CA GLY A 29 -4.94 -10.23 0.56
C GLY A 29 -3.46 -10.10 0.97
N ARG A 30 -2.83 -8.98 0.62
CA ARG A 30 -1.41 -8.67 0.97
C ARG A 30 -1.21 -8.17 2.41
N ILE A 31 -2.27 -8.07 3.20
CA ILE A 31 -2.21 -7.78 4.63
C ILE A 31 -2.38 -9.11 5.36
N ALA A 32 -1.28 -9.63 5.91
CA ALA A 32 -1.21 -10.96 6.46
C ALA A 32 -0.28 -11.00 7.67
N THR A 33 -0.57 -11.93 8.59
CA THR A 33 0.18 -12.13 9.82
C THR A 33 0.48 -13.62 10.06
N PHE A 34 1.35 -13.91 11.02
CA PHE A 34 1.49 -15.23 11.61
C PHE A 34 1.87 -15.11 13.09
N ASP A 35 1.58 -16.15 13.87
CA ASP A 35 1.94 -16.20 15.28
C ASP A 35 3.36 -16.72 15.48
N TYR A 36 4.10 -16.08 16.40
CA TYR A 36 5.45 -16.46 16.77
C TYR A 36 5.69 -16.11 18.24
N HIS A 37 5.97 -17.11 19.08
CA HIS A 37 6.18 -16.96 20.53
C HIS A 37 5.12 -16.09 21.25
N GLY A 38 3.84 -16.29 20.89
CA GLY A 38 2.72 -15.55 21.47
C GLY A 38 2.59 -14.09 21.00
N ALA A 39 3.41 -13.66 20.04
CA ALA A 39 3.28 -12.38 19.36
C ALA A 39 2.75 -12.57 17.92
N THR A 40 1.93 -11.62 17.47
CA THR A 40 1.45 -11.56 16.09
C THR A 40 2.43 -10.76 15.24
N ILE A 41 3.07 -11.43 14.28
CA ILE A 41 4.07 -10.84 13.38
C ILE A 41 3.43 -10.49 12.03
N GLU A 42 3.67 -9.26 11.56
CA GLU A 42 3.19 -8.77 10.27
C GLU A 42 4.05 -9.34 9.11
N ALA A 43 3.42 -10.15 8.26
CA ALA A 43 4.06 -10.79 7.11
C ALA A 43 4.03 -9.90 5.86
N GLY A 44 2.99 -9.10 5.68
CA GLY A 44 2.73 -8.28 4.50
C GLY A 44 2.68 -6.78 4.81
N GLY A 45 1.58 -6.11 4.47
CA GLY A 45 1.33 -4.70 4.79
C GLY A 45 1.46 -4.41 6.29
N THR A 46 2.59 -3.84 6.69
CA THR A 46 3.06 -3.86 8.10
C THR A 46 2.61 -2.62 8.88
N VAL A 47 2.68 -1.42 8.28
CA VAL A 47 2.49 -0.14 8.98
C VAL A 47 1.67 0.84 8.17
N PHE A 48 1.02 1.78 8.86
CA PHE A 48 0.37 2.97 8.28
C PHE A 48 0.71 4.21 9.12
N LEU A 49 0.55 5.39 8.53
CA LEU A 49 0.85 6.67 9.17
C LEU A 49 -0.37 7.21 9.92
N THR A 50 -0.15 7.93 11.02
CA THR A 50 -1.26 8.67 11.67
C THR A 50 -1.91 9.73 10.78
N GLY A 51 -1.20 10.20 9.76
CA GLY A 51 -1.73 11.11 8.74
C GLY A 51 -2.60 10.45 7.67
N ASN A 52 -2.75 9.11 7.68
CA ASN A 52 -3.63 8.39 6.76
C ASN A 52 -5.09 8.48 7.23
N GLU A 53 -5.84 9.47 6.73
CA GLU A 53 -7.17 9.77 7.28
C GLU A 53 -8.14 8.59 7.15
N TYR A 54 -8.19 7.89 6.01
CA TYR A 54 -9.14 6.79 5.85
C TYR A 54 -8.77 5.58 6.68
N ILE A 55 -7.50 5.19 6.72
CA ILE A 55 -7.07 4.12 7.62
C ILE A 55 -7.38 4.47 9.08
N MET A 56 -7.09 5.69 9.52
CA MET A 56 -7.39 6.12 10.89
C MET A 56 -8.89 6.23 11.19
N GLN A 57 -9.72 6.57 10.20
CA GLN A 57 -11.18 6.51 10.34
C GLN A 57 -11.66 5.07 10.51
N PHE A 58 -11.12 4.13 9.75
CA PHE A 58 -11.46 2.71 9.87
C PHE A 58 -11.09 2.14 11.24
N THR A 59 -9.89 2.45 11.74
CA THR A 59 -9.47 1.96 13.05
C THR A 59 -10.36 2.51 14.16
N LYS A 60 -10.77 3.78 14.08
CA LYS A 60 -11.72 4.40 15.02
C LYS A 60 -13.11 3.76 14.93
N ALA A 61 -13.65 3.58 13.73
CA ALA A 61 -14.97 3.00 13.50
C ALA A 61 -15.08 1.55 14.02
N LEU A 62 -13.96 0.82 14.00
CA LEU A 62 -13.85 -0.55 14.48
C LEU A 62 -13.40 -0.66 15.94
N ASN A 63 -13.16 0.46 16.62
CA ASN A 63 -12.62 0.51 17.97
C ASN A 63 -11.33 -0.34 18.12
N LEU A 64 -10.45 -0.28 17.13
CA LEU A 64 -9.19 -1.04 17.12
C LEU A 64 -8.12 -0.32 17.94
N THR A 65 -7.46 -1.07 18.82
CA THR A 65 -6.28 -0.59 19.54
C THR A 65 -5.08 -0.56 18.61
N LEU A 66 -4.35 0.56 18.64
CA LEU A 66 -3.14 0.75 17.84
C LEU A 66 -1.89 0.57 18.70
N ARG A 67 -0.86 0.01 18.09
CA ARG A 67 0.48 -0.15 18.67
C ARG A 67 1.53 0.58 17.85
N ILE A 68 2.67 0.85 18.49
CA ILE A 68 3.88 1.32 17.81
C ILE A 68 4.62 0.08 17.29
N PRO A 69 5.02 0.05 16.00
CA PRO A 69 5.82 -1.03 15.46
C PRO A 69 7.12 -1.22 16.25
N GLY A 70 7.49 -2.48 16.53
CA GLY A 70 8.67 -2.81 17.33
C GLY A 70 8.42 -2.93 18.84
N ASP A 71 7.17 -2.87 19.31
CA ASP A 71 6.78 -3.17 20.69
C ASP A 71 7.09 -4.61 21.15
N THR A 72 7.40 -5.49 20.21
CA THR A 72 7.90 -6.86 20.41
C THR A 72 9.42 -6.93 20.64
N LEU A 73 10.12 -5.79 20.60
CA LEU A 73 11.56 -5.68 20.77
C LEU A 73 11.92 -5.22 22.19
N SER A 74 13.11 -5.60 22.65
CA SER A 74 13.66 -5.16 23.95
C SER A 74 13.97 -3.66 23.97
N SER A 75 14.34 -3.10 22.82
CA SER A 75 14.67 -1.69 22.62
C SER A 75 14.47 -1.31 21.13
N PRO A 76 14.28 -0.02 20.81
CA PRO A 76 14.17 0.43 19.43
C PRO A 76 15.44 0.05 18.63
N PRO A 77 15.31 -0.59 17.46
CA PRO A 77 16.46 -1.05 16.70
C PRO A 77 17.21 0.15 16.10
N GLN A 78 18.53 0.10 16.13
CA GLN A 78 19.36 1.03 15.36
C GLN A 78 19.24 0.71 13.86
N MET A 79 19.34 1.75 13.04
CA MET A 79 19.30 1.66 11.59
C MET A 79 20.73 1.75 11.05
N GLY A 80 21.10 0.80 10.21
CA GLY A 80 22.33 0.81 9.41
C GLY A 80 22.03 0.91 7.91
N ILE A 81 22.94 1.53 7.15
CA ILE A 81 22.93 1.50 5.68
C ILE A 81 24.14 0.69 5.22
N PHE A 82 23.89 -0.42 4.52
CA PHE A 82 24.90 -1.32 3.99
C PHE A 82 25.15 -1.06 2.50
N ASN A 83 26.41 -0.93 2.11
CA ASN A 83 26.80 -0.67 0.70
C ASN A 83 27.30 -1.92 -0.05
N GLY A 84 27.12 -3.12 0.50
CA GLY A 84 27.65 -4.36 -0.05
C GLY A 84 29.01 -4.77 0.52
N ARG A 85 29.70 -3.87 1.23
CA ARG A 85 30.98 -4.15 1.89
C ARG A 85 30.97 -3.81 3.37
N GLU A 86 30.42 -2.66 3.73
CA GLU A 86 30.42 -2.15 5.10
C GLU A 86 29.14 -1.34 5.41
N ILE A 87 28.89 -1.10 6.69
CA ILE A 87 27.87 -0.16 7.16
C ILE A 87 28.41 1.28 7.02
N VAL A 88 27.90 2.01 6.04
CA VAL A 88 28.36 3.39 5.73
C VAL A 88 27.69 4.47 6.59
N PHE A 89 26.57 4.12 7.23
CA PHE A 89 25.85 4.98 8.15
C PHE A 89 25.14 4.12 9.20
N GLU A 90 25.20 4.53 10.46
CA GLU A 90 24.51 3.85 11.56
C GLU A 90 23.96 4.86 12.57
N THR A 91 22.69 4.70 12.95
CA THR A 91 22.09 5.48 14.03
C THR A 91 22.54 4.98 15.40
N SER A 92 22.42 5.85 16.38
CA SER A 92 22.68 5.56 17.79
C SER A 92 21.39 5.65 18.60
N PRO A 93 21.38 5.23 19.88
CA PRO A 93 20.24 5.44 20.77
C PRO A 93 19.96 6.93 21.05
N ILE A 94 20.88 7.82 20.67
CA ILE A 94 20.85 9.25 21.00
C ILE A 94 20.34 10.05 19.78
N SER A 95 19.09 10.54 19.86
CA SER A 95 18.40 11.19 18.73
C SER A 95 19.09 12.46 18.20
N TRP A 96 19.58 13.34 19.08
CA TRP A 96 20.28 14.57 18.64
C TRP A 96 21.60 14.24 17.92
N TRP A 97 22.28 13.15 18.34
CA TRP A 97 23.50 12.68 17.69
C TRP A 97 23.20 12.15 16.29
N ASN A 98 22.10 11.44 16.10
CA ASN A 98 21.64 10.99 14.79
C ASN A 98 21.36 12.19 13.86
N THR A 99 20.74 13.25 14.40
CA THR A 99 20.52 14.49 13.65
C THR A 99 21.85 15.11 13.21
N ALA A 100 22.84 15.21 14.10
CA ALA A 100 24.17 15.71 13.76
C ALA A 100 24.86 14.85 12.68
N LYS A 101 24.83 13.51 12.82
CA LYS A 101 25.38 12.58 11.82
C LYS A 101 24.74 12.75 10.44
N LEU A 102 23.41 12.85 10.37
CA LEU A 102 22.69 13.06 9.12
C LEU A 102 23.11 14.37 8.46
N MET A 103 23.16 15.46 9.24
CA MET A 103 23.54 16.78 8.75
C MET A 103 24.98 16.80 8.23
N TRP A 104 25.90 16.15 8.94
CA TRP A 104 27.29 16.02 8.54
C TRP A 104 27.45 15.21 7.25
N ARG A 105 26.80 14.05 7.15
CA ARG A 105 26.96 13.14 6.00
C ARG A 105 26.27 13.67 4.74
N TYR A 106 25.03 14.15 4.88
CA TYR A 106 24.18 14.45 3.73
C TYR A 106 24.05 15.94 3.42
N GLY A 107 24.40 16.80 4.38
CA GLY A 107 24.32 18.25 4.26
C GLY A 107 22.96 18.83 4.68
N PRO A 108 22.94 19.96 5.44
CA PRO A 108 21.71 20.63 5.88
C PRO A 108 20.73 20.95 4.75
N THR A 109 21.27 21.49 3.66
CA THR A 109 20.50 21.98 2.52
C THR A 109 19.84 20.84 1.78
N SER A 110 20.57 19.75 1.56
CA SER A 110 20.07 18.50 0.95
C SER A 110 18.93 17.88 1.78
N LEU A 111 19.10 17.78 3.10
CA LEU A 111 18.06 17.27 3.99
C LEU A 111 16.82 18.18 4.02
N ARG A 112 17.02 19.50 3.98
CA ARG A 112 15.92 20.47 3.89
C ARG A 112 15.18 20.35 2.56
N ALA A 113 15.90 20.22 1.45
CA ALA A 113 15.32 20.01 0.12
C ALA A 113 14.48 18.73 0.08
N PHE A 114 15.02 17.62 0.56
CA PHE A 114 14.30 16.36 0.69
C PHE A 114 12.99 16.50 1.50
N ARG A 115 13.06 17.11 2.69
CA ARG A 115 11.86 17.38 3.51
C ARG A 115 10.86 18.27 2.76
N GLY A 116 11.34 19.25 2.00
CA GLY A 116 10.49 20.11 1.16
C GLY A 116 9.70 19.31 0.13
N VAL A 117 10.34 18.38 -0.57
CA VAL A 117 9.69 17.50 -1.57
C VAL A 117 8.61 16.64 -0.92
N VAL A 118 8.90 16.00 0.22
CA VAL A 118 7.91 15.15 0.93
C VAL A 118 6.74 15.99 1.48
N ASN A 119 7.01 17.17 2.02
CA ASN A 119 5.98 18.05 2.56
C ASN A 119 5.05 18.63 1.48
N ASP A 120 5.59 18.99 0.32
CA ASP A 120 4.79 19.43 -0.83
C ASP A 120 3.86 18.30 -1.30
N LEU A 121 4.38 17.07 -1.41
CA LEU A 121 3.57 15.89 -1.72
C LEU A 121 2.42 15.70 -0.71
N LEU A 122 2.74 15.66 0.59
CA LEU A 122 1.74 15.44 1.64
C LEU A 122 0.66 16.53 1.66
N THR A 123 1.05 17.79 1.43
CA THR A 123 0.12 18.91 1.32
C THR A 123 -0.86 18.72 0.17
N ARG A 124 -0.36 18.37 -1.03
CA ARG A 124 -1.23 18.08 -2.20
C ARG A 124 -2.09 16.84 -1.98
N PHE A 125 -1.52 15.81 -1.36
CA PHE A 125 -2.21 14.55 -1.10
C PHE A 125 -3.49 14.74 -0.29
N ARG A 126 -3.43 15.53 0.80
CA ARG A 126 -4.57 15.79 1.70
C ARG A 126 -5.83 16.32 1.00
N ARG A 127 -5.67 17.01 -0.14
CA ARG A 127 -6.80 17.54 -0.92
C ARG A 127 -7.77 16.45 -1.39
N VAL A 128 -7.31 15.21 -1.50
CA VAL A 128 -8.18 14.09 -1.87
C VAL A 128 -9.35 13.92 -0.91
N TYR A 129 -9.11 14.17 0.39
CA TYR A 129 -10.12 14.01 1.43
C TYR A 129 -11.24 15.03 1.28
N ASP A 130 -10.89 16.30 1.04
CA ASP A 130 -11.85 17.38 0.78
C ASP A 130 -12.68 17.10 -0.48
N LEU A 131 -12.00 16.71 -1.57
CA LEU A 131 -12.67 16.37 -2.84
C LEU A 131 -13.68 15.25 -2.66
N GLN A 132 -13.29 14.15 -1.99
CA GLN A 132 -14.15 12.99 -1.79
C GLN A 132 -15.23 13.22 -0.71
N ALA A 133 -14.99 14.11 0.25
CA ALA A 133 -16.00 14.56 1.20
C ALA A 133 -17.09 15.40 0.51
N ALA A 134 -16.71 16.24 -0.46
CA ALA A 134 -17.63 16.98 -1.33
C ALA A 134 -18.34 16.10 -2.38
N GLY A 135 -18.04 14.79 -2.41
CA GLY A 135 -18.66 13.83 -3.32
C GLY A 135 -18.07 13.82 -4.74
N HIS A 136 -16.93 14.49 -4.96
CA HIS A 136 -16.21 14.39 -6.23
C HIS A 136 -15.63 13.00 -6.41
N ALA A 137 -15.83 12.43 -7.61
CA ALA A 137 -15.34 11.13 -7.99
C ALA A 137 -14.89 11.15 -9.45
N PHE A 138 -13.86 10.37 -9.76
CA PHE A 138 -13.14 10.42 -11.03
C PHE A 138 -13.14 9.04 -11.68
N ALA A 139 -13.52 8.96 -12.96
CA ALA A 139 -13.50 7.71 -13.71
C ALA A 139 -12.08 7.22 -14.05
N ASP A 140 -11.09 8.12 -13.97
CA ASP A 140 -9.69 7.89 -14.29
C ASP A 140 -8.81 8.33 -13.10
N PRO A 141 -7.88 7.49 -12.60
CA PRO A 141 -6.96 7.92 -11.56
C PRO A 141 -6.06 9.09 -11.98
N ALA A 142 -5.76 9.26 -13.27
CA ALA A 142 -5.01 10.42 -13.75
C ALA A 142 -5.75 11.73 -13.45
N ASP A 143 -7.06 11.77 -13.64
CA ASP A 143 -7.86 12.96 -13.36
C ASP A 143 -7.97 13.25 -11.86
N LEU A 144 -8.06 12.19 -11.04
CA LEU A 144 -7.97 12.32 -9.58
C LEU A 144 -6.63 12.97 -9.17
N LEU A 145 -5.51 12.46 -9.68
CA LEU A 145 -4.17 12.97 -9.37
C LEU A 145 -3.99 14.42 -9.83
N ARG A 146 -4.52 14.78 -11.01
CA ARG A 146 -4.53 16.18 -11.48
C ARG A 146 -5.32 17.07 -10.53
N ALA A 147 -6.53 16.65 -10.14
CA ALA A 147 -7.38 17.41 -9.23
C ALA A 147 -6.73 17.65 -7.86
N MET A 148 -6.01 16.65 -7.34
CA MET A 148 -5.20 16.77 -6.12
C MET A 148 -4.02 17.74 -6.27
N GLY A 149 -3.45 17.85 -7.47
CA GLY A 149 -2.28 18.68 -7.77
C GLY A 149 -2.57 20.15 -8.05
N THR A 150 -3.82 20.52 -8.39
CA THR A 150 -4.19 21.91 -8.68
C THR A 150 -4.16 22.80 -7.44
N PHE A 151 -3.18 23.70 -7.32
CA PHE A 151 -3.30 24.86 -6.44
C PHE A 151 -4.19 25.91 -7.12
N ASP A 152 -4.98 26.63 -6.34
CA ASP A 152 -5.83 27.72 -6.83
C ASP A 152 -5.03 28.64 -7.78
N ILE A 153 -5.53 28.82 -9.01
CA ILE A 153 -4.88 29.46 -10.16
C ILE A 153 -4.50 30.94 -9.88
N ARG A 154 -4.87 31.48 -8.72
CA ARG A 154 -4.61 32.88 -8.35
C ARG A 154 -3.26 33.14 -7.71
N ILE A 155 -2.49 32.11 -7.32
CA ILE A 155 -1.19 32.28 -6.66
C ILE A 155 -0.24 31.20 -7.18
N CYS A 156 0.37 31.39 -8.36
CA CYS A 156 1.73 30.94 -8.72
C CYS A 156 1.94 31.03 -10.23
N ASN A 157 3.20 31.31 -10.58
CA ASN A 157 3.75 31.39 -11.94
C ASN A 157 3.15 30.34 -12.91
N PRO A 158 2.57 30.72 -14.06
CA PRO A 158 1.92 29.80 -15.01
C PRO A 158 2.86 28.74 -15.62
N ASN A 159 4.17 28.84 -15.39
CA ASN A 159 5.18 27.97 -15.99
C ASN A 159 5.61 26.78 -15.11
N VAL A 160 5.08 26.61 -13.89
CA VAL A 160 5.40 25.46 -13.03
C VAL A 160 4.15 24.91 -12.36
N GLN A 161 3.35 24.15 -13.11
CA GLN A 161 2.32 23.27 -12.55
C GLN A 161 2.89 21.86 -12.41
N VAL A 162 3.38 21.51 -11.21
CA VAL A 162 3.63 20.11 -10.87
C VAL A 162 2.36 19.57 -10.25
N ASP A 163 1.47 19.01 -11.07
CA ASP A 163 0.37 18.20 -10.56
C ASP A 163 0.88 16.81 -10.11
N LEU A 164 0.14 16.08 -9.27
CA LEU A 164 0.57 14.76 -8.80
C LEU A 164 0.64 13.73 -9.93
N TYR A 165 -0.06 13.97 -11.05
CA TYR A 165 0.02 13.11 -12.23
C TYR A 165 1.38 13.25 -12.91
N HIS A 166 1.96 14.44 -13.00
CA HIS A 166 3.29 14.63 -13.56
C HIS A 166 4.36 13.83 -12.80
N LEU A 167 4.19 13.63 -11.49
CA LEU A 167 5.09 12.79 -10.69
C LEU A 167 5.05 11.29 -11.07
N THR A 168 4.04 10.83 -11.83
CA THR A 168 4.02 9.47 -12.41
C THR A 168 4.76 9.40 -13.76
N THR A 169 5.21 10.54 -14.29
CA THR A 169 5.87 10.65 -15.61
C THR A 169 7.38 10.86 -15.53
N VAL A 170 7.92 11.08 -14.33
CA VAL A 170 9.34 11.31 -14.07
C VAL A 170 9.85 10.40 -12.95
N THR A 171 11.16 10.19 -12.87
CA THR A 171 11.77 9.39 -11.79
C THR A 171 11.88 10.19 -10.49
N LEU A 172 11.86 9.49 -9.35
CA LEU A 172 12.09 10.09 -8.04
C LEU A 172 13.48 10.73 -7.96
N GLU A 173 14.51 10.05 -8.48
CA GLU A 173 15.88 10.57 -8.55
C GLU A 173 15.96 11.91 -9.28
N SER A 174 15.36 12.01 -10.48
CA SER A 174 15.34 13.25 -11.24
C SER A 174 14.65 14.36 -10.46
N LYS A 175 13.53 14.05 -9.78
CA LYS A 175 12.78 15.05 -9.02
C LYS A 175 13.54 15.54 -7.78
N LEU A 176 14.22 14.64 -7.08
CA LEU A 176 15.04 14.96 -5.92
C LEU A 176 16.27 15.78 -6.33
N ALA A 177 16.94 15.41 -7.43
CA ALA A 177 18.08 16.15 -7.97
C ALA A 177 17.69 17.57 -8.37
N GLU A 178 16.55 17.76 -9.06
CA GLU A 178 15.98 19.07 -9.39
C GLU A 178 15.75 19.93 -8.15
N ALA A 179 15.30 19.32 -7.05
CA ALA A 179 15.06 20.01 -5.78
C ALA A 179 16.36 20.34 -5.00
N GLY A 180 17.54 19.94 -5.50
CA GLY A 180 18.84 20.19 -4.85
C GLY A 180 19.21 19.14 -3.79
N VAL A 181 18.60 17.96 -3.83
CA VAL A 181 19.00 16.83 -2.97
C VAL A 181 20.29 16.22 -3.50
N SER A 182 21.28 16.03 -2.62
CA SER A 182 22.60 15.53 -2.97
C SER A 182 22.55 14.08 -3.47
N PRO A 183 23.37 13.70 -4.47
CA PRO A 183 23.45 12.32 -4.95
C PRO A 183 23.75 11.30 -3.85
N LEU A 184 24.55 11.67 -2.85
CA LEU A 184 24.85 10.80 -1.71
C LEU A 184 23.60 10.51 -0.86
N LEU A 185 22.76 11.52 -0.60
CA LEU A 185 21.51 11.32 0.13
C LEU A 185 20.53 10.45 -0.67
N ILE A 186 20.44 10.68 -1.98
CA ILE A 186 19.60 9.92 -2.90
C ILE A 186 20.00 8.44 -2.91
N ASN A 187 21.29 8.16 -3.14
CA ASN A 187 21.78 6.80 -3.38
C ASN A 187 21.99 5.96 -2.10
N GLU A 188 21.99 6.58 -0.93
CA GLU A 188 22.12 5.87 0.35
C GLU A 188 20.79 5.82 1.10
N LEU A 189 20.42 6.89 1.79
CA LEU A 189 19.26 6.87 2.68
C LEU A 189 17.95 6.74 1.90
N LEU A 190 17.77 7.52 0.83
CA LEU A 190 16.50 7.53 0.10
C LEU A 190 16.32 6.25 -0.72
N ALA A 191 17.37 5.75 -1.36
CA ALA A 191 17.39 4.41 -1.97
C ALA A 191 17.09 3.31 -0.95
N GLY A 192 17.70 3.38 0.24
CA GLY A 192 17.41 2.45 1.34
C GLY A 192 15.93 2.45 1.74
N ILE A 193 15.31 3.63 1.87
CA ILE A 193 13.89 3.78 2.21
C ILE A 193 12.98 3.24 1.10
N THR A 194 13.25 3.57 -0.17
CA THR A 194 12.42 3.05 -1.28
C THR A 194 12.60 1.54 -1.44
N ARG A 195 13.79 0.99 -1.18
CA ARG A 195 14.06 -0.45 -1.26
C ARG A 195 13.37 -1.24 -0.15
N VAL A 196 13.29 -0.73 1.08
CA VAL A 196 12.53 -1.40 2.15
C VAL A 196 11.01 -1.31 1.92
N ASN A 197 10.51 -0.17 1.41
CA ASN A 197 9.08 0.03 1.23
C ASN A 197 8.51 -0.52 -0.08
N TYR A 198 9.31 -0.57 -1.15
CA TYR A 198 8.87 -0.98 -2.48
C TYR A 198 9.79 -1.98 -3.17
N GLY A 199 10.93 -2.39 -2.59
CA GLY A 199 11.91 -3.26 -3.29
C GLY A 199 12.57 -2.62 -4.52
N GLN A 200 12.40 -1.31 -4.71
CA GLN A 200 12.79 -0.55 -5.90
C GLN A 200 13.72 0.62 -5.53
N ASN A 201 14.58 0.99 -6.47
CA ASN A 201 15.48 2.13 -6.33
C ASN A 201 14.76 3.46 -6.59
N THR A 202 15.43 4.57 -6.32
CA THR A 202 14.99 5.94 -6.63
C THR A 202 14.79 6.21 -8.13
N THR A 203 15.18 5.29 -9.01
CA THR A 203 14.82 5.32 -10.45
C THR A 203 13.35 5.02 -10.71
N MET A 204 12.60 4.56 -9.70
CA MET A 204 11.13 4.42 -9.75
C MET A 204 10.44 5.77 -9.96
N THR A 205 9.13 5.76 -10.24
CA THR A 205 8.38 7.02 -10.44
C THR A 205 8.41 7.90 -9.21
N ALA A 206 8.42 9.22 -9.43
CA ALA A 206 8.51 10.20 -8.35
C ALA A 206 7.32 10.10 -7.37
N LEU A 207 6.10 9.84 -7.87
CA LEU A 207 4.93 9.74 -7.01
C LEU A 207 5.01 8.53 -6.07
N ALA A 208 5.22 7.33 -6.61
CA ALA A 208 5.30 6.11 -5.81
C ALA A 208 6.50 6.15 -4.85
N GLY A 209 7.64 6.62 -5.33
CA GLY A 209 8.83 6.83 -4.52
C GLY A 209 8.57 7.80 -3.37
N ALA A 210 7.95 8.95 -3.62
CA ALA A 210 7.69 9.94 -2.60
C ALA A 210 6.63 9.48 -1.58
N VAL A 211 5.63 8.67 -1.98
CA VAL A 211 4.75 7.97 -1.03
C VAL A 211 5.55 7.01 -0.13
N GLY A 212 6.54 6.32 -0.68
CA GLY A 212 7.46 5.47 0.10
C GLY A 212 8.30 6.26 1.09
N LEU A 213 8.80 7.43 0.69
CA LEU A 213 9.56 8.33 1.56
C LEU A 213 8.69 8.94 2.67
N ALA A 214 7.41 9.22 2.40
CA ALA A 214 6.48 9.69 3.42
C ALA A 214 6.25 8.64 4.52
N GLY A 215 6.37 7.36 4.19
CA GLY A 215 6.18 6.21 5.09
C GLY A 215 7.35 5.88 6.03
N SER A 216 8.32 6.79 6.22
CA SER A 216 9.55 6.51 7.00
C SER A 216 9.72 7.41 8.24
N GLY A 217 8.61 7.87 8.85
CA GLY A 217 8.60 8.73 10.04
C GLY A 217 8.33 8.00 11.36
N ASP A 218 8.32 8.75 12.46
CA ASP A 218 8.05 8.24 13.82
C ASP A 218 6.55 8.04 14.11
N ASP A 219 5.67 8.43 13.19
CA ASP A 219 4.22 8.40 13.33
C ASP A 219 3.59 7.11 12.76
N LEU A 220 4.41 6.07 12.59
CA LEU A 220 3.96 4.75 12.14
C LEU A 220 3.14 4.02 13.21
N ARG A 221 2.07 3.36 12.79
CA ARG A 221 1.16 2.56 13.61
C ARG A 221 0.87 1.22 12.95
N ALA A 222 0.48 0.27 13.78
CA ALA A 222 -0.10 -1.01 13.37
C ALA A 222 -1.27 -1.36 14.30
N VAL A 223 -2.17 -2.24 13.86
CA VAL A 223 -3.26 -2.74 14.71
C VAL A 223 -2.71 -3.76 15.69
N GLN A 224 -3.07 -3.63 16.97
CA GLN A 224 -2.79 -4.65 17.98
C GLN A 224 -3.61 -5.92 17.65
N GLY A 225 -2.94 -7.08 17.58
CA GLY A 225 -3.55 -8.32 17.09
C GLY A 225 -3.51 -8.49 15.56
N GLY A 226 -2.96 -7.51 14.85
CA GLY A 226 -2.66 -7.62 13.43
C GLY A 226 -3.57 -6.78 12.52
N ASN A 227 -2.99 -6.24 11.46
CA ASN A 227 -3.70 -5.46 10.45
C ASN A 227 -4.86 -6.20 9.73
N PRO A 228 -4.89 -7.55 9.59
CA PRO A 228 -6.05 -8.24 9.03
C PRO A 228 -7.37 -8.00 9.77
N LEU A 229 -7.32 -7.70 11.08
CA LEU A 229 -8.51 -7.38 11.89
C LEU A 229 -9.28 -6.18 11.33
N MET A 230 -8.55 -5.18 10.80
CA MET A 230 -9.18 -4.04 10.12
C MET A 230 -9.96 -4.48 8.88
N ILE A 231 -9.42 -5.41 8.08
CA ILE A 231 -10.07 -5.85 6.84
C ILE A 231 -11.34 -6.65 7.14
N GLN A 232 -11.26 -7.57 8.11
CA GLN A 232 -12.39 -8.37 8.56
C GLN A 232 -13.49 -7.49 9.15
N GLY A 233 -13.12 -6.55 10.03
CA GLY A 233 -14.06 -5.61 10.63
C GLY A 233 -14.75 -4.72 9.59
N LEU A 234 -14.05 -4.24 8.56
CA LEU A 234 -14.66 -3.43 7.51
C LEU A 234 -15.72 -4.18 6.69
N LEU A 235 -15.54 -5.49 6.47
CA LEU A 235 -16.54 -6.31 5.79
C LEU A 235 -17.78 -6.52 6.67
N GLN A 236 -17.58 -6.69 7.99
CA GLN A 236 -18.67 -6.79 8.97
C GLN A 236 -19.45 -5.48 9.08
N LEU A 237 -18.77 -4.33 9.20
CA LEU A 237 -19.41 -3.01 9.21
C LEU A 237 -20.18 -2.74 7.91
N ALA A 238 -19.69 -3.24 6.78
CA ALA A 238 -20.39 -3.14 5.52
C ALA A 238 -21.61 -4.07 5.41
N GLN A 239 -21.81 -4.98 6.38
CA GLN A 239 -22.78 -6.07 6.31
C GLN A 239 -22.67 -6.82 4.96
N ALA A 240 -21.43 -7.08 4.55
CA ALA A 240 -21.16 -7.75 3.28
C ALA A 240 -21.40 -9.26 3.41
N ILE A 241 -22.03 -9.85 2.39
CA ILE A 241 -22.11 -11.31 2.23
C ILE A 241 -20.80 -11.76 1.61
N VAL A 242 -19.99 -12.48 2.38
CA VAL A 242 -18.64 -12.87 1.97
C VAL A 242 -18.59 -14.36 1.61
N HIS A 243 -18.22 -14.64 0.36
CA HIS A 243 -17.97 -15.98 -0.15
C HIS A 243 -16.45 -16.20 -0.29
N VAL A 244 -15.86 -16.87 0.68
CA VAL A 244 -14.47 -17.35 0.62
C VAL A 244 -14.37 -18.62 -0.24
N ASN A 245 -13.15 -19.01 -0.61
CA ASN A 245 -12.89 -20.13 -1.52
C ASN A 245 -13.70 -20.06 -2.84
N THR A 246 -14.02 -18.85 -3.29
CA THR A 246 -14.87 -18.60 -4.44
C THR A 246 -14.12 -17.72 -5.43
N LYS A 247 -13.60 -18.35 -6.49
CA LYS A 247 -12.86 -17.66 -7.53
C LYS A 247 -13.83 -17.07 -8.55
N VAL A 248 -13.67 -15.79 -8.89
CA VAL A 248 -14.34 -15.17 -10.05
C VAL A 248 -13.60 -15.60 -11.32
N ASN A 249 -14.33 -16.11 -12.31
CA ASN A 249 -13.77 -16.58 -13.58
C ASN A 249 -14.03 -15.57 -14.72
N ALA A 250 -15.21 -14.95 -14.75
CA ALA A 250 -15.58 -14.01 -15.80
C ALA A 250 -16.52 -12.91 -15.31
N ILE A 251 -16.47 -11.77 -15.99
CA ILE A 251 -17.41 -10.65 -15.82
C ILE A 251 -18.03 -10.35 -17.18
N HIS A 252 -19.36 -10.31 -17.25
CA HIS A 252 -20.13 -9.97 -18.45
C HIS A 252 -20.80 -8.62 -18.27
N THR A 253 -21.00 -7.85 -19.33
CA THR A 253 -21.64 -6.52 -19.27
C THR A 253 -23.06 -6.49 -19.85
N THR A 254 -23.54 -7.60 -20.43
CA THR A 254 -24.84 -7.64 -21.12
C THR A 254 -25.50 -9.02 -21.00
N PRO A 255 -26.32 -9.27 -19.95
CA PRO A 255 -26.52 -8.43 -18.76
C PRO A 255 -25.28 -8.40 -17.86
N LEU A 256 -25.23 -7.47 -16.90
CA LEU A 256 -24.12 -7.39 -15.95
C LEU A 256 -24.16 -8.58 -14.98
N GLN A 257 -23.18 -9.46 -15.10
CA GLN A 257 -23.12 -10.74 -14.39
C GLN A 257 -21.69 -11.12 -14.04
N VAL A 258 -21.50 -11.77 -12.89
CA VAL A 258 -20.22 -12.31 -12.42
C VAL A 258 -20.33 -13.82 -12.35
N ASP A 259 -19.49 -14.51 -13.13
CA ASP A 259 -19.37 -15.97 -13.08
C ASP A 259 -18.25 -16.36 -12.11
N THR A 260 -18.56 -17.26 -11.18
CA THR A 260 -17.63 -17.76 -10.18
C THR A 260 -17.49 -19.27 -10.26
N SER A 261 -16.59 -19.83 -9.45
CA SER A 261 -16.47 -21.28 -9.25
C SER A 261 -17.69 -21.93 -8.57
N SER A 262 -18.63 -21.14 -8.02
CA SER A 262 -19.81 -21.62 -7.29
C SER A 262 -21.15 -21.23 -7.93
N GLY A 263 -21.13 -20.51 -9.05
CA GLY A 263 -22.33 -20.13 -9.80
C GLY A 263 -22.21 -18.76 -10.45
N SER A 264 -23.31 -18.26 -11.00
CA SER A 264 -23.38 -16.95 -11.66
C SER A 264 -24.27 -16.00 -10.86
N PHE A 265 -23.84 -14.75 -10.74
CA PHE A 265 -24.49 -13.73 -9.92
C PHE A 265 -24.77 -12.47 -10.75
N SER A 266 -26.05 -12.10 -10.88
CA SER A 266 -26.45 -10.84 -11.50
C SER A 266 -26.21 -9.67 -10.54
N CYS A 267 -25.79 -8.52 -11.05
CA CYS A 267 -25.55 -7.34 -10.21
C CYS A 267 -25.73 -6.02 -10.99
N ASP A 268 -25.91 -4.92 -10.25
CA ASP A 268 -25.98 -3.56 -10.82
C ASP A 268 -24.61 -2.90 -11.01
N ALA A 269 -23.63 -3.34 -10.23
CA ALA A 269 -22.25 -2.90 -10.30
C ALA A 269 -21.31 -4.01 -9.78
N VAL A 270 -20.15 -4.13 -10.39
CA VAL A 270 -19.05 -5.00 -9.97
C VAL A 270 -17.79 -4.16 -9.76
N VAL A 271 -17.11 -4.40 -8.65
CA VAL A 271 -15.84 -3.76 -8.31
C VAL A 271 -14.75 -4.81 -8.26
N VAL A 272 -13.80 -4.72 -9.18
CA VAL A 272 -12.65 -5.61 -9.26
C VAL A 272 -11.52 -5.07 -8.39
N ALA A 273 -11.15 -5.82 -7.35
CA ALA A 273 -10.09 -5.49 -6.41
C ALA A 273 -8.87 -6.42 -6.50
N THR A 274 -8.91 -7.43 -7.38
CA THR A 274 -7.71 -8.22 -7.70
C THR A 274 -6.86 -7.49 -8.74
N PRO A 275 -5.52 -7.46 -8.63
CA PRO A 275 -4.67 -7.03 -9.72
C PRO A 275 -4.94 -7.87 -10.99
N LEU A 276 -5.50 -7.25 -12.03
CA LEU A 276 -5.97 -7.94 -13.24
C LEU A 276 -4.83 -8.61 -14.02
N GLU A 277 -3.61 -8.16 -13.83
CA GLU A 277 -2.41 -8.74 -14.43
C GLU A 277 -1.95 -10.04 -13.77
N LEU A 278 -2.43 -10.27 -12.55
CA LEU A 278 -2.11 -11.45 -11.75
C LEU A 278 -3.31 -12.41 -11.70
N SER A 279 -4.40 -12.10 -12.41
CA SER A 279 -5.58 -12.93 -12.49
C SER A 279 -5.83 -13.41 -13.91
N ASP A 280 -6.64 -14.45 -14.00
CA ASP A 280 -7.17 -15.04 -15.24
C ASP A 280 -8.66 -14.71 -15.43
N VAL A 281 -9.15 -13.66 -14.76
CA VAL A 281 -10.54 -13.21 -14.90
C VAL A 281 -10.77 -12.72 -16.32
N LEU A 282 -11.72 -13.33 -17.01
CA LEU A 282 -12.15 -12.91 -18.32
C LEU A 282 -12.98 -11.63 -18.20
N LEU A 283 -12.50 -10.56 -18.82
CA LEU A 283 -13.19 -9.28 -18.92
C LEU A 283 -13.71 -9.06 -20.35
N PRO A 284 -14.82 -8.34 -20.54
CA PRO A 284 -15.35 -8.03 -21.87
C PRO A 284 -14.58 -6.90 -22.56
N LEU A 285 -13.49 -6.43 -21.95
CA LEU A 285 -12.66 -5.33 -22.42
C LEU A 285 -11.19 -5.56 -22.05
N THR A 286 -10.27 -4.91 -22.78
CA THR A 286 -8.84 -4.98 -22.49
C THR A 286 -8.44 -3.90 -21.51
N VAL A 287 -7.72 -4.29 -20.45
CA VAL A 287 -7.10 -3.38 -19.48
C VAL A 287 -5.59 -3.40 -19.66
N PRO A 288 -4.90 -2.24 -19.69
CA PRO A 288 -3.44 -2.19 -19.75
C PRO A 288 -2.82 -3.02 -18.63
N LYS A 289 -1.87 -3.89 -18.98
CA LYS A 289 -1.14 -4.69 -17.99
C LYS A 289 0.04 -3.91 -17.46
N ARG A 290 0.19 -3.90 -16.13
CA ARG A 290 1.38 -3.43 -15.43
C ARG A 290 2.31 -4.59 -15.07
N PRO A 291 3.64 -4.44 -15.21
CA PRO A 291 4.58 -5.38 -14.65
C PRO A 291 4.48 -5.39 -13.11
N PHE A 292 4.61 -6.57 -12.51
CA PHE A 292 4.65 -6.74 -11.07
C PHE A 292 5.96 -7.39 -10.68
N GLN A 293 6.53 -6.89 -9.59
CA GLN A 293 7.66 -7.53 -8.94
C GLN A 293 7.21 -8.37 -7.76
N THR A 294 7.98 -9.42 -7.49
CA THR A 294 7.82 -10.23 -6.30
C THR A 294 8.82 -9.76 -5.24
N THR A 295 8.31 -9.34 -4.10
CA THR A 295 9.09 -9.11 -2.88
C THR A 295 9.01 -10.37 -2.03
N HIS A 296 10.11 -11.06 -1.87
CA HIS A 296 10.21 -12.20 -0.96
C HIS A 296 10.46 -11.69 0.45
N ALA A 297 9.60 -12.09 1.39
CA ALA A 297 9.81 -11.90 2.82
C ALA A 297 10.19 -13.24 3.45
N THR A 298 11.43 -13.36 3.93
CA THR A 298 11.92 -14.55 4.63
C THR A 298 12.08 -14.21 6.11
N PHE A 299 11.43 -14.98 6.98
CA PHE A 299 11.50 -14.82 8.43
C PHE A 299 12.46 -15.86 8.99
N VAL A 300 13.56 -15.40 9.58
CA VAL A 300 14.67 -16.22 10.06
C VAL A 300 14.84 -15.99 11.55
N GLU A 301 14.72 -17.06 12.33
CA GLU A 301 15.13 -17.07 13.73
C GLU A 301 16.65 -17.25 13.78
N GLY A 302 17.36 -16.36 14.48
CA GLY A 302 18.81 -16.41 14.58
C GLY A 302 19.44 -15.03 14.63
N GLU A 303 20.77 -15.00 14.62
CA GLU A 303 21.58 -13.78 14.69
C GLU A 303 22.34 -13.55 13.39
N LEU A 304 22.45 -12.30 12.97
CA LEU A 304 23.18 -11.93 11.75
C LEU A 304 24.69 -12.08 11.94
N ARG A 305 25.40 -12.48 10.88
CA ARG A 305 26.86 -12.68 10.89
C ARG A 305 27.59 -11.32 10.72
N PRO A 306 28.25 -10.75 11.76
CA PRO A 306 28.81 -9.39 11.68
C PRO A 306 29.87 -9.21 10.59
N ALA A 307 30.65 -10.26 10.32
CA ALA A 307 31.69 -10.26 9.29
C ALA A 307 31.15 -9.96 7.87
N LYS A 308 29.88 -10.27 7.59
CA LYS A 308 29.23 -9.95 6.30
C LYS A 308 28.96 -8.46 6.12
N PHE A 309 29.01 -7.69 7.21
CA PHE A 309 28.81 -6.25 7.22
C PHE A 309 30.12 -5.48 7.44
N GLY A 310 31.27 -6.16 7.32
CA GLY A 310 32.59 -5.57 7.57
C GLY A 310 32.91 -5.34 9.05
N LEU A 311 32.18 -5.98 9.97
CA LEU A 311 32.32 -5.79 11.42
C LEU A 311 33.02 -6.99 12.06
N ALA A 312 33.90 -6.72 13.03
CA ALA A 312 34.69 -7.75 13.70
C ALA A 312 33.89 -8.59 14.71
N SER A 313 32.88 -8.01 15.39
CA SER A 313 32.20 -8.71 16.49
C SER A 313 30.75 -8.31 16.74
N VAL A 314 30.39 -7.03 16.66
CA VAL A 314 29.04 -6.57 17.04
C VAL A 314 28.40 -5.81 15.89
N LEU A 315 27.19 -6.21 15.54
CA LEU A 315 26.28 -5.45 14.69
C LEU A 315 25.16 -4.90 15.58
N SER A 316 25.14 -3.58 15.77
CA SER A 316 24.13 -2.94 16.63
C SER A 316 22.84 -2.62 15.86
N ALA A 317 22.94 -2.49 14.53
CA ALA A 317 21.82 -2.26 13.64
C ALA A 317 20.85 -3.46 13.60
N GLY A 318 19.67 -3.29 14.21
CA GLY A 318 18.54 -4.20 14.07
C GLY A 318 17.70 -3.93 12.81
N MET A 319 17.95 -2.83 12.10
CA MET A 319 17.35 -2.50 10.81
C MET A 319 18.46 -2.15 9.82
N ILE A 320 18.62 -2.96 8.79
CA ILE A 320 19.65 -2.81 7.77
C ILE A 320 18.97 -2.45 6.45
N LEU A 321 19.20 -1.23 6.00
CA LEU A 321 18.86 -0.76 4.67
C LEU A 321 20.04 -0.99 3.74
N THR A 322 19.79 -1.01 2.43
CA THR A 322 20.83 -1.24 1.43
C THR A 322 20.79 -0.17 0.35
N VAL A 323 21.96 0.17 -0.19
CA VAL A 323 22.04 0.89 -1.47
C VAL A 323 21.58 -0.03 -2.61
N GLU A 324 21.33 0.54 -3.79
CA GLU A 324 21.08 -0.26 -4.99
C GLU A 324 22.39 -0.82 -5.55
N ASP A 325 22.65 -2.11 -5.33
CA ASP A 325 23.79 -2.84 -5.88
C ASP A 325 23.38 -4.29 -6.16
N ALA A 326 23.71 -4.80 -7.35
CA ALA A 326 23.36 -6.15 -7.79
C ALA A 326 24.09 -7.27 -7.02
N SER A 327 25.21 -6.95 -6.35
CA SER A 327 25.94 -7.88 -5.49
C SER A 327 25.29 -8.11 -4.14
N ILE A 328 24.30 -7.29 -3.75
CA ILE A 328 23.59 -7.41 -2.48
C ILE A 328 22.33 -8.29 -2.67
N PRO A 329 22.23 -9.47 -2.02
CA PRO A 329 21.15 -10.43 -2.29
C PRO A 329 19.81 -10.08 -1.60
N PHE A 330 19.72 -8.93 -0.94
CA PHE A 330 18.55 -8.47 -0.20
C PHE A 330 18.35 -6.95 -0.32
N SER A 331 17.11 -6.52 -0.14
CA SER A 331 16.71 -5.11 -0.08
C SER A 331 16.85 -4.52 1.32
N SER A 332 16.50 -5.31 2.34
CA SER A 332 16.64 -4.90 3.74
C SER A 332 16.54 -6.09 4.69
N MET A 333 17.06 -5.94 5.90
CA MET A 333 16.83 -6.85 7.03
C MET A 333 16.29 -6.07 8.20
N GLY A 334 15.26 -6.56 8.88
CA GLY A 334 14.68 -5.88 10.03
C GLY A 334 14.31 -6.86 11.13
N LEU A 335 14.79 -6.61 12.34
CA LEU A 335 14.42 -7.34 13.55
C LEU A 335 12.93 -7.11 13.85
N GLN A 336 12.15 -8.19 13.93
CA GLN A 336 10.70 -8.17 14.14
C GLN A 336 10.29 -8.62 15.54
N PHE A 337 11.14 -9.41 16.20
CA PHE A 337 10.89 -9.91 17.54
C PHE A 337 12.22 -10.13 18.24
N GLN A 338 12.30 -9.77 19.52
CA GLN A 338 13.43 -10.11 20.36
C GLN A 338 13.02 -10.25 21.82
N ARG A 339 13.24 -11.42 22.42
CA ARG A 339 13.00 -11.66 23.85
C ARG A 339 14.04 -12.61 24.44
N LEU A 340 14.23 -12.52 25.76
CA LEU A 340 14.98 -13.52 26.52
C LEU A 340 14.09 -14.76 26.73
N ASP A 341 14.60 -15.93 26.36
CA ASP A 341 13.93 -17.21 26.58
C ASP A 341 14.35 -17.78 27.94
N ALA A 342 13.43 -17.68 28.91
CA ALA A 342 13.63 -18.18 30.27
C ALA A 342 13.85 -19.71 30.34
N HIS A 343 13.39 -20.46 29.33
CA HIS A 343 13.56 -21.91 29.25
C HIS A 343 14.85 -22.33 28.56
N LYS A 344 15.55 -21.40 27.88
CA LYS A 344 16.88 -21.60 27.28
C LYS A 344 17.96 -20.79 27.99
N ASN A 345 18.04 -20.87 29.32
CA ASN A 345 19.05 -20.15 30.12
C ASN A 345 19.10 -18.63 29.86
N ASN A 346 17.95 -17.98 29.61
CA ASN A 346 17.84 -16.58 29.21
C ASN A 346 18.60 -16.24 27.91
N GLN A 347 18.72 -17.18 26.96
CA GLN A 347 19.21 -16.86 25.63
C GLN A 347 18.25 -15.92 24.91
N THR A 348 18.80 -14.94 24.20
CA THR A 348 18.01 -14.05 23.34
C THR A 348 17.52 -14.84 22.12
N VAL A 349 16.22 -14.79 21.87
CA VAL A 349 15.58 -15.27 20.65
C VAL A 349 15.25 -14.07 19.78
N SER A 350 15.84 -14.03 18.59
CA SER A 350 15.68 -12.94 17.61
C SER A 350 15.04 -13.47 16.33
N LEU A 351 14.06 -12.75 15.79
CA LEU A 351 13.44 -13.04 14.50
C LEU A 351 13.69 -11.88 13.54
N PHE A 352 14.40 -12.14 12.45
CA PHE A 352 14.63 -11.17 11.38
C PHE A 352 13.68 -11.41 10.21
N LYS A 353 13.20 -10.31 9.62
CA LYS A 353 12.54 -10.29 8.32
C LYS A 353 13.52 -9.80 7.27
N VAL A 354 13.81 -10.64 6.30
CA VAL A 354 14.66 -10.34 5.15
C VAL A 354 13.77 -10.09 3.95
N PHE A 355 13.84 -8.89 3.38
CA PHE A 355 13.22 -8.58 2.09
C PHE A 355 14.22 -8.77 0.97
N SER A 356 13.85 -9.48 -0.09
CA SER A 356 14.71 -9.74 -1.25
C SER A 356 13.90 -9.81 -2.55
N ARG A 357 14.57 -9.64 -3.69
CA ARG A 357 13.95 -9.75 -5.03
C ARG A 357 13.84 -11.20 -5.51
N SER A 358 14.71 -12.06 -5.00
CA SER A 358 14.70 -13.51 -5.23
C SER A 358 14.42 -14.25 -3.93
N ARG A 359 13.93 -15.49 -4.04
CA ARG A 359 13.72 -16.37 -2.89
C ARG A 359 15.07 -16.74 -2.28
N TRP A 360 15.24 -16.46 -0.99
CA TRP A 360 16.38 -16.96 -0.21
C TRP A 360 16.27 -18.47 0.03
N THR A 361 17.33 -19.18 -0.35
CA THR A 361 17.60 -20.59 -0.04
C THR A 361 18.09 -20.75 1.39
N ASP A 362 18.29 -21.98 1.84
CA ASP A 362 18.91 -22.24 3.14
C ASP A 362 20.41 -21.90 3.12
N ASP A 363 21.07 -22.01 1.96
CA ASP A 363 22.47 -21.57 1.78
C ASP A 363 22.63 -20.05 1.93
N ASP A 364 21.70 -19.27 1.35
CA ASP A 364 21.67 -17.82 1.55
C ASP A 364 21.54 -17.47 3.04
N VAL A 365 20.71 -18.23 3.78
CA VAL A 365 20.54 -18.02 5.23
C VAL A 365 21.81 -18.37 5.98
N ASN A 366 22.43 -19.52 5.69
CA ASN A 366 23.67 -19.96 6.34
C ASN A 366 24.84 -18.99 6.08
N ASP A 367 24.86 -18.33 4.93
CA ASP A 367 25.88 -17.34 4.59
C ASP A 367 25.73 -16.06 5.44
N TRP A 368 24.50 -15.56 5.62
CA TRP A 368 24.23 -14.26 6.27
C TRP A 368 23.92 -14.33 7.76
N PHE A 369 23.55 -15.50 8.29
CA PHE A 369 23.28 -15.71 9.69
C PHE A 369 24.34 -16.60 10.34
N LEU A 370 24.44 -16.52 11.67
CA LEU A 370 25.27 -17.42 12.47
C LEU A 370 24.67 -18.84 12.48
N ASP A 371 25.53 -19.82 12.79
CA ASP A 371 25.18 -21.23 12.81
C ASP A 371 24.02 -21.49 13.80
N GLY A 372 23.06 -22.32 13.39
CA GLY A 372 21.84 -22.60 14.15
C GLY A 372 20.65 -21.71 13.80
N ALA A 373 20.78 -20.80 12.83
CA ALA A 373 19.66 -20.06 12.28
C ALA A 373 18.64 -20.97 11.59
N ASN A 374 17.36 -20.63 11.70
CA ASN A 374 16.26 -21.43 11.17
C ASN A 374 15.23 -20.56 10.44
N VAL A 375 14.76 -21.03 9.29
CA VAL A 375 13.72 -20.33 8.53
C VAL A 375 12.35 -20.70 9.08
N ILE A 376 11.65 -19.70 9.61
CA ILE A 376 10.33 -19.86 10.23
C ILE A 376 9.22 -19.79 9.19
N LYS A 377 9.26 -18.78 8.30
CA LYS A 377 8.28 -18.58 7.23
C LYS A 377 8.90 -17.92 6.00
N ARG A 378 8.29 -18.15 4.83
CA ARG A 378 8.62 -17.49 3.56
C ARG A 378 7.32 -17.03 2.89
N PHE A 379 7.27 -15.78 2.45
CA PHE A 379 6.14 -15.22 1.72
C PHE A 379 6.61 -14.58 0.40
N PRO A 380 6.14 -15.07 -0.77
CA PRO A 380 6.44 -14.46 -2.06
C PRO A 380 5.36 -13.42 -2.43
N TRP A 381 5.50 -12.20 -1.94
CA TRP A 381 4.49 -11.18 -2.19
C TRP A 381 4.64 -10.58 -3.58
N ARG A 382 3.61 -10.71 -4.44
CA ARG A 382 3.45 -9.81 -5.60
C ARG A 382 2.93 -8.47 -5.09
N ALA A 383 3.80 -7.78 -4.35
CA ALA A 383 3.43 -6.70 -3.44
C ALA A 383 3.08 -5.42 -4.19
N TYR A 384 3.81 -5.12 -5.26
CA TYR A 384 3.76 -3.83 -5.95
C TYR A 384 3.93 -3.99 -7.46
N PRO A 385 3.32 -3.11 -8.27
CA PRO A 385 3.77 -2.88 -9.63
C PRO A 385 5.25 -2.49 -9.67
N THR A 386 5.92 -2.81 -10.76
CA THR A 386 7.23 -2.22 -11.08
C THR A 386 6.98 -0.83 -11.64
N TYR A 387 7.41 0.19 -10.92
CA TYR A 387 7.14 1.58 -11.29
C TYR A 387 8.22 2.08 -12.24
N VAL A 388 7.82 2.41 -13.47
CA VAL A 388 8.71 2.87 -14.54
C VAL A 388 8.08 4.10 -15.17
N ALA A 389 8.81 5.21 -15.14
CA ALA A 389 8.34 6.45 -15.76
C ALA A 389 8.46 6.39 -17.30
N PRO A 390 7.43 6.80 -18.07
CA PRO A 390 6.10 7.21 -17.61
C PRO A 390 5.14 6.03 -17.37
N GLU A 391 4.29 6.14 -16.34
CA GLU A 391 3.30 5.12 -16.01
C GLU A 391 2.14 5.04 -17.01
N THR A 392 1.68 3.82 -17.26
CA THR A 392 0.39 3.57 -17.91
C THR A 392 -0.65 3.24 -16.85
N ILE A 393 -1.59 4.17 -16.63
CA ILE A 393 -2.60 4.08 -15.56
C ILE A 393 -3.93 3.58 -16.17
N PRO A 394 -4.46 2.43 -15.75
CA PRO A 394 -5.79 1.98 -16.17
C PRO A 394 -6.88 2.83 -15.49
N LYS A 395 -8.10 2.79 -16.04
CA LYS A 395 -9.22 3.58 -15.51
C LYS A 395 -9.86 2.94 -14.28
N PHE A 396 -10.45 3.76 -13.41
CA PHE A 396 -11.32 3.29 -12.34
C PHE A 396 -12.65 2.75 -12.89
N LYS A 397 -13.22 3.40 -13.92
CA LYS A 397 -14.42 2.91 -14.62
C LYS A 397 -13.98 2.24 -15.92
N LEU A 398 -14.17 0.92 -16.00
CA LEU A 398 -13.83 0.11 -17.16
C LEU A 398 -14.95 0.07 -18.20
N ALA A 399 -16.19 -0.08 -17.72
CA ALA A 399 -17.42 -0.03 -18.51
C ALA A 399 -18.57 0.44 -17.58
N ASP A 400 -19.78 0.55 -18.11
CA ASP A 400 -20.96 0.82 -17.27
C ASP A 400 -21.18 -0.32 -16.27
N GLY A 401 -21.22 0.01 -14.99
CA GLY A 401 -21.30 -0.97 -13.90
C GLY A 401 -20.02 -1.78 -13.62
N VAL A 402 -18.93 -1.60 -14.36
CA VAL A 402 -17.66 -2.33 -14.11
C VAL A 402 -16.56 -1.37 -13.67
N TYR A 403 -16.07 -1.55 -12.45
CA TYR A 403 -15.07 -0.69 -11.85
C TYR A 403 -13.81 -1.46 -11.46
N TYR A 404 -12.64 -0.84 -11.60
CA TYR A 404 -11.35 -1.40 -11.23
C TYR A 404 -10.68 -0.54 -10.15
N VAL A 405 -10.81 -0.96 -8.89
CA VAL A 405 -10.34 -0.14 -7.75
C VAL A 405 -8.81 -0.13 -7.63
N ASN A 406 -8.14 -1.22 -8.00
CA ASN A 406 -6.67 -1.31 -7.93
C ASN A 406 -5.97 -0.55 -9.08
N ALA A 407 -6.72 0.15 -9.92
CA ALA A 407 -6.14 1.10 -10.88
C ALA A 407 -5.24 2.14 -10.20
N ILE A 408 -5.58 2.53 -8.96
CA ILE A 408 -4.81 3.48 -8.15
C ILE A 408 -3.39 2.99 -7.83
N GLU A 409 -3.14 1.68 -7.81
CA GLU A 409 -1.81 1.13 -7.51
C GLU A 409 -0.77 1.48 -8.57
N SER A 410 -1.18 1.88 -9.77
CA SER A 410 -0.26 2.38 -10.81
C SER A 410 0.34 3.74 -10.44
N ALA A 411 -0.33 4.50 -9.56
CA ALA A 411 0.15 5.77 -9.06
C ALA A 411 1.11 5.56 -7.87
N ALA A 412 0.65 4.79 -6.88
CA ALA A 412 1.41 4.31 -5.74
C ALA A 412 0.61 3.25 -4.98
N SER A 413 1.28 2.32 -4.30
CA SER A 413 0.64 1.26 -3.52
C SER A 413 0.95 1.41 -2.04
N ALA A 414 -0.07 1.80 -1.27
CA ALA A 414 -0.09 1.82 0.18
C ALA A 414 -1.52 1.56 0.65
N MET A 415 -1.70 1.18 1.92
CA MET A 415 -3.05 0.96 2.48
C MET A 415 -3.96 2.17 2.29
N GLU A 416 -3.44 3.38 2.53
CA GLU A 416 -4.19 4.62 2.31
C GLU A 416 -4.49 4.88 0.84
N MET A 417 -3.57 4.59 -0.08
CA MET A 417 -3.83 4.71 -1.53
C MET A 417 -4.97 3.79 -1.96
N SER A 418 -4.99 2.55 -1.46
CA SER A 418 -6.09 1.62 -1.69
C SER A 418 -7.41 2.12 -1.09
N ALA A 419 -7.38 2.76 0.08
CA ALA A 419 -8.57 3.37 0.69
C ALA A 419 -9.08 4.58 -0.12
N VAL A 420 -8.19 5.44 -0.61
CA VAL A 420 -8.52 6.57 -1.50
C VAL A 420 -9.16 6.07 -2.80
N GLY A 421 -8.58 5.07 -3.45
CA GLY A 421 -9.17 4.44 -4.64
C GLY A 421 -10.53 3.83 -4.34
N ALA A 422 -10.66 3.14 -3.20
CA ALA A 422 -11.91 2.55 -2.75
C ALA A 422 -13.01 3.58 -2.48
N ARG A 423 -12.68 4.72 -1.86
CA ARG A 423 -13.63 5.81 -1.65
C ARG A 423 -14.09 6.41 -2.98
N ASN A 424 -13.16 6.63 -3.91
CA ASN A 424 -13.48 7.12 -5.25
C ASN A 424 -14.45 6.19 -5.98
N VAL A 425 -14.16 4.89 -6.01
CA VAL A 425 -15.03 3.90 -6.67
C VAL A 425 -16.38 3.78 -5.95
N ALA A 426 -16.42 3.82 -4.61
CA ALA A 426 -17.69 3.79 -3.88
C ALA A 426 -18.59 4.99 -4.24
N LEU A 427 -18.01 6.19 -4.42
CA LEU A 427 -18.73 7.37 -4.90
C LEU A 427 -19.25 7.20 -6.32
N LEU A 428 -18.45 6.64 -7.24
CA LEU A 428 -18.89 6.36 -8.61
C LEU A 428 -20.06 5.37 -8.64
N VAL A 429 -19.96 4.28 -7.87
CA VAL A 429 -21.02 3.26 -7.76
C VAL A 429 -22.29 3.89 -7.17
N ALA A 430 -22.17 4.62 -6.06
CA ALA A 430 -23.32 5.27 -5.42
C ALA A 430 -24.02 6.26 -6.36
N LYS A 431 -23.26 7.02 -7.17
CA LYS A 431 -23.82 7.92 -8.19
C LYS A 431 -24.56 7.14 -9.27
N GLN A 432 -23.98 6.06 -9.80
CA GLN A 432 -24.62 5.22 -10.80
C GLN A 432 -25.94 4.61 -10.29
N LEU A 433 -25.96 4.08 -9.06
CA LEU A 433 -27.16 3.49 -8.46
C LEU A 433 -28.27 4.53 -8.30
N LYS A 434 -27.94 5.76 -7.88
CA LYS A 434 -28.90 6.87 -7.77
C LYS A 434 -29.47 7.27 -9.14
N GLU A 435 -28.64 7.32 -10.18
CA GLU A 435 -29.07 7.64 -11.56
C GLU A 435 -29.99 6.55 -12.13
N ARG A 436 -29.71 5.28 -11.86
CA ARG A 436 -30.56 4.16 -12.25
C ARG A 436 -31.91 4.20 -11.54
N ALA A 437 -31.94 4.43 -10.23
CA ALA A 437 -33.17 4.52 -9.45
C ALA A 437 -34.12 5.62 -9.99
N LYS A 438 -33.57 6.80 -10.30
CA LYS A 438 -34.34 7.89 -10.93
C LYS A 438 -34.86 7.52 -12.33
N SER A 439 -34.04 6.82 -13.11
CA SER A 439 -34.43 6.37 -14.44
C SER A 439 -35.59 5.37 -14.36
N SER A 440 -35.55 4.41 -13.43
CA SER A 440 -36.64 3.46 -13.21
C SER A 440 -37.93 4.13 -12.73
N GLU A 441 -37.85 5.12 -11.83
CA GLU A 441 -39.01 5.91 -11.38
C GLU A 441 -39.64 6.66 -12.56
N SER A 442 -38.82 7.34 -13.38
CA SER A 442 -39.31 8.08 -14.55
C SER A 442 -39.98 7.18 -15.61
N VAL A 443 -39.45 5.98 -15.84
CA VAL A 443 -40.06 4.99 -16.75
C VAL A 443 -41.38 4.50 -16.17
N TYR A 444 -41.43 4.23 -14.86
CA TYR A 444 -42.67 3.82 -14.20
C TYR A 444 -43.75 4.91 -14.27
N GLU A 445 -43.40 6.17 -14.00
CA GLU A 445 -44.31 7.31 -14.14
C GLU A 445 -44.79 7.51 -15.58
N ALA A 446 -43.90 7.42 -16.57
CA ALA A 446 -44.28 7.51 -17.98
C ALA A 446 -45.22 6.38 -18.41
N THR A 447 -44.98 5.16 -17.92
CA THR A 447 -45.84 3.99 -18.22
C THR A 447 -47.20 4.12 -17.54
N ARG A 448 -47.26 4.67 -16.32
CA ARG A 448 -48.50 4.96 -15.60
C ARG A 448 -49.31 6.07 -16.28
N GLY A 449 -48.64 7.14 -16.74
CA GLY A 449 -49.26 8.22 -17.49
C GLY A 449 -49.81 7.76 -18.84
N ALA A 450 -49.07 6.92 -19.57
CA ALA A 450 -49.54 6.31 -20.81
C ALA A 450 -50.75 5.39 -20.58
N LYS A 451 -50.74 4.58 -19.51
CA LYS A 451 -51.85 3.71 -19.15
C LYS A 451 -53.12 4.49 -18.76
N ALA A 452 -52.96 5.57 -18.00
CA ALA A 452 -54.09 6.45 -17.65
C ALA A 452 -54.69 7.13 -18.89
N ALA A 453 -53.86 7.56 -19.85
CA ALA A 453 -54.33 8.15 -21.11
C ALA A 453 -55.04 7.14 -22.03
N THR A 454 -54.71 5.85 -21.95
CA THR A 454 -55.43 4.78 -22.68
C THR A 454 -56.72 4.33 -22.00
N ASP A 455 -56.87 4.54 -20.70
CA ASP A 455 -58.11 4.21 -19.96
C ASP A 455 -59.15 5.36 -20.04
N GLU A 456 -58.78 6.56 -20.52
CA GLU A 456 -59.66 7.71 -20.78
C GLU A 456 -60.14 7.83 -22.25
N LEU A 457 -59.75 6.89 -23.12
CA LEU A 457 -60.20 6.74 -24.51
C LEU A 457 -61.15 5.55 -24.64
#